data_AF-A0A2X1IYB5-F1
#
_entry.id   AF-A0A2X1IYB5-F1
#
_cell.length_a   1.000
_cell.length_b   1.000
_cell.length_c   1.000
_cell.angle_alpha   90.00
_cell.angle_beta   90.00
_cell.angle_gamma   90.00
#
_symmetry.space_group_name_H-M   'P 1'
#
loop_
_entity.id
_entity.type
_entity.pdbx_description
1 polymer ?
#
loop_
_entity_poly.entity_id
_entity_poly.type
_entity_poly.pdbx_seq_one_letter_code
_entity_poly.pdbx_strand_id
1 'polypeptide(L)'
;MIARYANADVERISAVTSGVKEIREAIERARQNRNAGRRTILFVDEVHRFNKSQQDAFLPHIEDGTITFIGATTENPSFELNSALLSRARVYLLKSLEYRGY
;
A
#
# COMPACT_ATOMS: atom_id res chain seq x y z
N MET A 1 -0.54 -11.79 7.83
CA MET A 1 -1.59 -12.14 8.83
C MET A 1 -2.80 -11.20 8.80
N ILE A 2 -2.65 -9.89 8.55
CA ILE A 2 -3.75 -8.89 8.58
C ILE A 2 -4.91 -9.19 7.61
N ALA A 3 -4.63 -9.62 6.39
CA ALA A 3 -5.68 -9.85 5.39
C ALA A 3 -6.64 -11.02 5.69
N ARG A 4 -6.15 -12.08 6.37
CA ARG A 4 -6.97 -13.24 6.75
C ARG A 4 -8.06 -12.88 7.76
N TYR A 5 -7.88 -11.81 8.54
CA TYR A 5 -8.86 -11.34 9.51
C TYR A 5 -9.90 -10.37 8.92
N ALA A 6 -9.68 -9.88 7.69
CA ALA A 6 -10.51 -8.82 7.09
C ALA A 6 -11.43 -9.30 5.94
N ASN A 7 -11.45 -10.61 5.62
CA ASN A 7 -12.10 -11.15 4.41
C ASN A 7 -11.79 -10.32 3.16
N ALA A 8 -10.50 -9.99 2.97
CA ALA A 8 -10.01 -9.12 1.91
C ALA A 8 -8.96 -9.84 1.06
N ASP A 9 -9.03 -9.64 -0.24
CA ASP A 9 -8.00 -10.08 -1.18
C ASP A 9 -6.76 -9.19 -1.03
N VAL A 10 -5.58 -9.77 -1.26
CA VAL A 10 -4.30 -9.05 -1.14
C VAL A 10 -3.61 -9.00 -2.49
N GLU A 11 -3.40 -7.79 -2.97
CA GLU A 11 -2.56 -7.50 -4.12
C GLU A 11 -1.22 -6.95 -3.61
N ARG A 12 -0.11 -7.42 -4.19
CA ARG A 12 1.25 -6.99 -3.80
C ARG A 12 1.97 -6.38 -4.99
N ILE A 13 2.62 -5.25 -4.74
CA ILE A 13 3.47 -4.52 -5.68
C ILE A 13 4.80 -4.23 -4.98
N SER A 14 5.91 -4.29 -5.72
CA SER A 14 7.20 -3.76 -5.26
C SER A 14 7.53 -2.52 -6.08
N ALA A 15 7.71 -1.37 -5.43
CA ALA A 15 8.05 -0.13 -6.11
C ALA A 15 9.43 -0.15 -6.79
N VAL A 16 10.26 -1.17 -6.50
CA VAL A 16 11.54 -1.42 -7.17
C VAL A 16 11.34 -2.01 -8.56
N THR A 17 10.38 -2.91 -8.71
CA THR A 17 10.16 -3.67 -9.97
C THR A 17 8.94 -3.21 -10.75
N SER A 18 8.04 -2.46 -10.13
CA SER A 18 6.75 -2.09 -10.71
C SER A 18 6.76 -0.66 -11.24
N GLY A 19 6.28 -0.49 -12.46
CA GLY A 19 6.03 0.81 -13.08
C GLY A 19 4.55 1.19 -13.01
N VAL A 20 4.18 2.20 -13.81
CA VAL A 20 2.80 2.71 -13.88
C VAL A 20 1.80 1.66 -14.38
N LYS A 21 2.26 0.73 -15.23
CA LYS A 21 1.41 -0.33 -15.79
C LYS A 21 0.94 -1.29 -14.69
N GLU A 22 1.86 -1.79 -13.87
CA GLU A 22 1.58 -2.75 -12.79
C GLU A 22 0.67 -2.11 -11.72
N ILE A 23 0.87 -0.82 -11.43
CA ILE A 23 -0.01 -0.05 -10.54
C ILE A 23 -1.45 -0.05 -11.08
N ARG A 24 -1.63 0.28 -12.37
CA ARG A 24 -2.95 0.30 -13.01
C ARG A 24 -3.61 -1.07 -12.99
N GLU A 25 -2.87 -2.12 -13.32
CA GLU A 25 -3.40 -3.49 -13.32
C GLU A 25 -3.89 -3.92 -11.93
N ALA A 26 -3.15 -3.60 -10.87
CA ALA A 26 -3.58 -3.92 -9.51
C ALA A 26 -4.81 -3.13 -9.08
N ILE A 27 -4.91 -1.86 -9.47
CA ILE A 27 -6.09 -1.02 -9.22
C ILE A 27 -7.31 -1.59 -9.94
N GLU A 28 -7.18 -2.01 -11.20
CA GLU A 28 -8.28 -2.60 -11.96
C GLU A 28 -8.75 -3.94 -11.34
N ARG A 29 -7.82 -4.78 -10.87
CA ARG A 29 -8.18 -5.99 -10.11
C ARG A 29 -8.93 -5.63 -8.81
N ALA A 30 -8.47 -4.61 -8.09
CA ALA A 30 -9.14 -4.13 -6.88
C ALA A 30 -10.57 -3.62 -7.16
N ARG A 31 -10.78 -2.92 -8.29
CA ARG A 31 -12.11 -2.48 -8.74
C ARG A 31 -13.02 -3.66 -9.05
N GLN A 32 -12.52 -4.66 -9.77
CA GLN A 32 -13.28 -5.89 -10.05
C GLN A 32 -13.69 -6.60 -8.76
N ASN A 33 -12.77 -6.70 -7.79
CA ASN A 33 -13.06 -7.26 -6.48
C ASN A 33 -14.15 -6.48 -5.75
N ARG A 34 -14.06 -5.15 -5.75
CA ARG A 34 -15.07 -4.28 -5.14
C ARG A 34 -16.45 -4.49 -5.76
N ASN A 35 -16.54 -4.58 -7.08
CA ASN A 35 -17.80 -4.85 -7.79
C ASN A 35 -18.38 -6.22 -7.44
N ALA A 36 -17.52 -7.18 -7.08
CA ALA A 36 -17.92 -8.48 -6.56
C ALA A 36 -18.18 -8.49 -5.03
N GLY A 37 -18.23 -7.32 -4.38
CA GLY A 37 -18.46 -7.20 -2.93
C GLY A 37 -17.27 -7.59 -2.05
N ARG A 38 -16.06 -7.72 -2.63
CA ARG A 38 -14.83 -8.08 -1.93
C ARG A 38 -13.95 -6.85 -1.70
N ARG A 39 -13.33 -6.80 -0.53
CA ARG A 39 -12.37 -5.74 -0.18
C ARG A 39 -10.98 -6.13 -0.67
N THR A 40 -10.17 -5.14 -1.04
CA THR A 40 -8.79 -5.36 -1.46
C THR A 40 -7.82 -4.58 -0.59
N ILE A 41 -6.78 -5.25 -0.10
CA ILE A 41 -5.59 -4.63 0.48
C ILE A 41 -4.53 -4.57 -0.61
N LEU A 42 -4.09 -3.35 -0.96
CA LEU A 42 -2.97 -3.14 -1.86
C LEU A 42 -1.72 -2.89 -1.02
N PHE A 43 -0.82 -3.87 -1.00
CA PHE A 43 0.45 -3.79 -0.30
C PHE A 43 1.54 -3.35 -1.28
N VAL A 44 2.21 -2.23 -0.97
CA VAL A 44 3.30 -1.66 -1.75
C VAL A 44 4.58 -1.71 -0.94
N ASP A 45 5.53 -2.52 -1.38
CA ASP A 45 6.85 -2.58 -0.79
C ASP A 45 7.78 -1.50 -1.35
N GLU A 46 8.69 -1.00 -0.52
CA GLU A 46 9.62 0.09 -0.82
C GLU A 46 8.97 1.34 -1.41
N VAL A 47 7.82 1.75 -0.84
CA VAL A 47 6.98 2.84 -1.38
C VAL A 47 7.73 4.16 -1.59
N HIS A 48 8.82 4.40 -0.86
CA HIS A 48 9.69 5.57 -1.03
C HIS A 48 10.32 5.66 -2.43
N ARG A 49 10.39 4.56 -3.19
CA ARG A 49 10.93 4.55 -4.57
C ARG A 49 10.00 5.17 -5.60
N PHE A 50 8.71 5.32 -5.29
CA PHE A 50 7.77 5.95 -6.19
C PHE A 50 7.92 7.47 -6.20
N ASN A 51 7.96 8.04 -7.39
CA ASN A 51 7.90 9.48 -7.55
C ASN A 51 6.51 10.02 -7.15
N LYS A 52 6.41 11.35 -6.98
CA LYS A 52 5.16 12.00 -6.56
C LYS A 52 3.95 11.61 -7.42
N SER A 53 4.10 11.57 -8.75
CA SER A 53 2.98 11.23 -9.64
C SER A 53 2.51 9.79 -9.46
N GLN A 54 3.43 8.85 -9.22
CA GLN A 54 3.09 7.46 -8.91
C GLN A 54 2.41 7.33 -7.54
N GLN A 55 2.86 8.09 -6.53
CA GLN A 55 2.20 8.12 -5.22
C GLN A 55 0.79 8.73 -5.31
N ASP A 56 0.62 9.82 -6.06
CA ASP A 56 -0.67 10.48 -6.27
C ASP A 56 -1.69 9.58 -6.99
N ALA A 57 -1.22 8.63 -7.81
CA ALA A 57 -2.08 7.69 -8.52
C ALA A 57 -2.90 6.77 -7.59
N PHE A 58 -2.49 6.59 -6.34
CA PHE A 58 -3.24 5.78 -5.37
C PHE A 58 -4.39 6.55 -4.71
N LEU A 59 -4.30 7.88 -4.61
CA LEU A 59 -5.19 8.70 -3.79
C LEU A 59 -6.68 8.51 -4.10
N PRO A 60 -7.13 8.55 -5.37
CA PRO A 60 -8.55 8.40 -5.68
C PRO A 60 -9.11 7.05 -5.20
N HIS A 61 -8.30 5.99 -5.25
CA HIS A 61 -8.70 4.63 -4.91
C HIS A 61 -8.67 4.35 -3.40
N ILE A 62 -7.89 5.14 -2.66
CA ILE A 62 -7.92 5.14 -1.19
C ILE A 62 -9.18 5.88 -0.71
N GLU A 63 -9.46 7.05 -1.31
CA GLU A 63 -10.58 7.90 -0.94
C GLU A 63 -11.93 7.27 -1.24
N ASP A 64 -12.08 6.64 -2.41
CA ASP A 64 -13.32 6.00 -2.80
C ASP A 64 -13.53 4.62 -2.15
N GLY A 65 -12.54 4.10 -1.41
CA GLY A 65 -12.58 2.82 -0.72
C GLY A 65 -12.30 1.59 -1.60
N THR A 66 -11.83 1.76 -2.83
CA THR A 66 -11.45 0.66 -3.73
C THR A 66 -10.31 -0.17 -3.16
N ILE A 67 -9.34 0.47 -2.50
CA ILE A 67 -8.23 -0.20 -1.83
C ILE A 67 -8.08 0.27 -0.39
N THR A 68 -7.67 -0.67 0.47
CA THR A 68 -6.94 -0.33 1.70
C THR A 68 -5.45 -0.36 1.37
N PHE A 69 -4.80 0.81 1.43
CA PHE A 69 -3.39 0.94 1.10
C PHE A 69 -2.49 0.60 2.30
N ILE A 70 -1.46 -0.21 2.07
CA ILE A 70 -0.39 -0.48 3.03
C ILE A 70 0.94 -0.29 2.31
N GLY A 71 1.66 0.79 2.65
CA GLY A 71 3.02 1.03 2.17
C GLY A 71 4.05 0.55 3.20
N ALA A 72 5.07 -0.17 2.75
CA ALA A 72 6.24 -0.53 3.53
C ALA A 72 7.47 0.24 3.03
N THR A 73 8.31 0.71 3.96
CA THR A 73 9.54 1.45 3.65
C THR A 73 10.52 1.31 4.81
N THR A 74 11.81 1.24 4.51
CA THR A 74 12.90 1.37 5.49
C THR A 74 13.27 2.83 5.77
N GLU A 75 12.91 3.73 4.86
CA GLU A 75 13.17 5.16 4.97
C GLU A 75 12.12 5.88 5.82
N ASN A 76 12.46 7.06 6.33
CA ASN A 76 11.54 7.88 7.11
C ASN A 76 10.37 8.39 6.23
N PRO A 77 9.12 7.97 6.51
CA PRO A 77 7.97 8.30 5.65
C PRO A 77 7.71 9.80 5.50
N SER A 78 8.06 10.63 6.50
CA SER A 78 7.80 12.08 6.47
C SER A 78 8.63 12.84 5.43
N PHE A 79 9.73 12.25 4.95
CA PHE A 79 10.58 12.85 3.91
C PHE A 79 10.27 12.29 2.51
N GLU A 80 10.02 10.99 2.41
CA GLU A 80 9.92 10.29 1.12
C GLU A 80 8.48 10.17 0.58
N LEU A 81 7.48 10.24 1.47
CA LEU A 81 6.08 10.19 1.07
C LEU A 81 5.50 11.58 0.95
N ASN A 82 4.67 11.77 -0.06
CA ASN A 82 3.97 13.02 -0.24
C ASN A 82 2.93 13.23 0.87
N SER A 83 2.64 14.50 1.16
CA SER A 83 1.74 14.89 2.26
C SER A 83 0.31 14.39 2.08
N ALA A 84 -0.15 14.20 0.83
CA ALA A 84 -1.49 13.72 0.54
C ALA A 84 -1.67 12.23 0.89
N LEU A 85 -0.64 11.40 0.67
CA LEU A 85 -0.66 10.01 1.06
C LEU A 85 -0.54 9.87 2.58
N LEU A 86 0.35 10.66 3.19
CA LEU A 86 0.53 10.69 4.64
C LEU A 86 -0.74 11.14 5.38
N SER A 87 -1.54 12.05 4.83
CA SER A 87 -2.78 12.50 5.49
C SER A 87 -3.89 11.43 5.50
N ARG A 88 -3.75 10.37 4.68
CA ARG A 88 -4.71 9.26 4.57
C ARG A 88 -4.18 7.95 5.14
N ALA A 89 -2.90 7.91 5.52
CA ALA A 89 -2.23 6.73 6.04
C ALA A 89 -1.86 6.90 7.52
N ARG A 90 -2.02 5.83 8.31
CA ARG A 90 -1.45 5.78 9.65
C ARG A 90 -0.03 5.24 9.56
N VAL A 91 0.92 5.96 10.15
CA VAL A 91 2.34 5.55 10.19
C VAL A 91 2.60 4.71 11.43
N TYR A 92 3.20 3.53 11.23
CA TYR A 92 3.62 2.64 12.30
C TYR A 92 5.12 2.40 12.20
N LEU A 93 5.86 2.70 13.27
CA LEU A 93 7.27 2.38 13.37
C LEU A 93 7.44 0.95 13.86
N LEU A 94 8.02 0.10 13.01
CA LEU A 94 8.40 -1.26 13.38
C LEU A 94 9.82 -1.26 13.95
N LYS A 95 10.02 -1.96 15.06
CA LYS A 95 11.35 -2.19 15.64
C LYS A 95 11.87 -3.54 15.17
N SER A 96 13.18 -3.62 14.94
CA SER A 96 13.86 -4.90 14.73
C SER A 96 13.54 -5.85 15.89
N LEU A 97 13.43 -7.14 15.57
CA LEU A 97 13.19 -8.15 16.59
C LEU A 97 14.39 -8.21 17.54
N GLU A 98 14.17 -7.96 18.82
CA GLU A 98 15.15 -8.22 19.86
C GLU A 98 15.21 -9.74 20.08
N TYR A 99 16.35 -10.36 19.79
CA TYR A 99 16.58 -11.75 20.17
C TYR A 99 16.74 -11.82 21.69
N ARG A 100 15.68 -12.23 22.40
CA ARG A 100 15.78 -12.62 23.81
C ARG A 100 16.25 -14.07 23.85
N GLY A 101 17.56 -14.27 24.00
CA GLY A 101 18.14 -15.59 24.24
C GLY A 101 17.58 -16.19 25.53
N TYR A 102 17.19 -17.46 25.46
CA TYR A 102 16.94 -18.33 26.61
C TYR A 102 18.24 -19.04 26.99
#